data_AF-A0A183GP78-F1
#
_entry.id   AF-A0A183GP78-F1
#
_cell.length_a   1.000
_cell.length_b   1.000
_cell.length_c   1.000
_cell.angle_alpha   90.00
_cell.angle_beta   90.00
_cell.angle_gamma   90.00
#
_symmetry.space_group_name_H-M   'P 1'
#
loop_
_entity.id
_entity.type
_entity.pdbx_description
1 polymer ?
#
loop_
_entity_poly.entity_id
_entity_poly.type
_entity_poly.pdbx_seq_one_letter_code
_entity_poly.pdbx_strand_id
1 'polypeptide(L)'
;LCLVNINESCQQVEVFSHSSIVCEKFEEGEICRVHVSEVLQVNPFKKEACLRLLRGNASVHEFRVTWQTLTIFCEPETIMFIRDTTQQEVSSHGFLRRKCEDVNSTSMLPELEEGNKYPGSTACVESCGGPGCDCFYLSSGRLFYRIYVVPESPKVYEIYKCNRWNEAAKVKFTHTDIVQGKTQYYTAFMSPNVPVSWKSFTATLSSITVPPLPILNSFFITDNTSTALWDSKLIPALQCQDKGSAENLDCEVRDKCWMSNIQRRLPVVLSALSFRRSADGQVWASVPSMTTAEIILNVQDKLRTDITTNSAVCSIENAVVTGCYKCAKGAETKVTCRASKKIHAEVTCGDASFTIECDEKGIKSALKLSFRSARVYQKCRYSCGRGTSTFEIARILKFTRKRAPLQVGQRRNN
;
A
#
# COMPACT_ATOMS: atom_id res chain seq x y z
N LEU A 1 -17.43 38.54 25.90
CA LEU A 1 -17.03 37.20 25.41
C LEU A 1 -17.78 36.93 24.11
N CYS A 2 -17.14 37.13 22.97
CA CYS A 2 -17.73 36.84 21.66
C CYS A 2 -17.81 35.32 21.48
N LEU A 3 -19.02 34.78 21.34
CA LEU A 3 -19.27 33.42 20.88
C LEU A 3 -18.86 33.35 19.41
N VAL A 4 -17.70 32.74 19.13
CA VAL A 4 -17.26 32.45 17.77
C VAL A 4 -18.16 31.32 17.25
N ASN A 5 -19.19 31.67 16.50
CA ASN A 5 -19.97 30.73 15.72
C ASN A 5 -19.09 30.24 14.56
N ILE A 6 -18.41 29.11 14.75
CA ILE A 6 -17.62 28.45 13.70
C ILE A 6 -18.63 27.88 12.70
N ASN A 7 -18.93 28.67 11.68
CA ASN A 7 -19.88 28.34 10.64
C ASN A 7 -19.16 27.42 9.63
N GLU A 8 -19.20 26.11 9.84
CA GLU A 8 -18.58 25.12 8.93
C GLU A 8 -19.41 24.94 7.64
N SER A 9 -18.73 24.70 6.53
CA SER A 9 -19.32 24.64 5.18
C SER A 9 -19.16 23.24 4.57
N CYS A 10 -20.24 22.68 4.01
CA CYS A 10 -20.27 21.32 3.46
C CYS A 10 -20.21 21.26 1.93
N GLN A 11 -19.62 20.18 1.39
CA GLN A 11 -19.59 19.89 -0.06
C GLN A 11 -20.95 19.36 -0.57
N GLN A 12 -21.25 19.61 -1.85
CA GLN A 12 -22.47 19.09 -2.50
C GLN A 12 -22.25 17.65 -2.95
N VAL A 13 -22.88 16.67 -2.31
CA VAL A 13 -22.84 15.25 -2.72
C VAL A 13 -24.11 14.88 -3.49
N GLU A 14 -24.01 13.97 -4.46
CA GLU A 14 -25.19 13.37 -5.07
C GLU A 14 -25.79 12.39 -4.06
N VAL A 15 -27.01 12.70 -3.62
CA VAL A 15 -27.73 11.92 -2.61
C VAL A 15 -29.06 11.53 -3.22
N PHE A 16 -29.34 10.23 -3.19
CA PHE A 16 -30.65 9.71 -3.56
C PHE A 16 -31.42 9.34 -2.29
N SER A 17 -32.49 10.09 -2.03
CA SER A 17 -33.35 9.89 -0.88
C SER A 17 -34.47 8.92 -1.21
N HIS A 18 -34.60 7.84 -0.43
CA HIS A 18 -35.73 6.92 -0.51
C HIS A 18 -36.39 6.77 0.87
N SER A 19 -37.69 7.00 0.94
CA SER A 19 -38.47 6.78 2.17
C SER A 19 -39.33 5.53 2.02
N SER A 20 -39.17 4.58 2.94
CA SER A 20 -39.99 3.36 3.03
C SER A 20 -40.65 3.28 4.39
N ILE A 21 -41.87 2.74 4.45
CA ILE A 21 -42.56 2.43 5.72
C ILE A 21 -42.38 0.93 5.96
N VAL A 22 -41.78 0.57 7.09
CA VAL A 22 -41.62 -0.82 7.51
C VAL A 22 -42.57 -1.06 8.67
N CYS A 23 -43.48 -2.00 8.52
CA CYS A 23 -44.45 -2.36 9.54
C CYS A 23 -44.14 -3.74 10.10
N GLU A 24 -44.00 -3.81 11.43
CA GLU A 24 -43.87 -5.05 12.16
C GLU A 24 -45.25 -5.43 12.71
N LYS A 25 -45.70 -6.65 12.38
CA LYS A 25 -47.01 -7.15 12.79
C LYS A 25 -46.85 -8.00 14.05
N PHE A 26 -47.52 -7.61 15.12
CA PHE A 26 -47.61 -8.32 16.38
C PHE A 26 -49.04 -8.85 16.58
N GLU A 27 -49.22 -9.81 17.50
CA GLU A 27 -50.56 -10.37 17.79
C GLU A 27 -51.55 -9.30 18.29
N GLU A 28 -51.06 -8.24 18.93
CA GLU A 28 -51.87 -7.14 19.49
C GLU A 28 -51.98 -5.91 18.57
N GLY A 29 -51.38 -5.93 17.37
CA GLY A 29 -51.46 -4.82 16.42
C GLY A 29 -50.27 -4.68 15.47
N GLU A 30 -50.28 -3.65 14.65
CA GLU A 30 -49.23 -3.35 13.66
C GLU A 30 -48.48 -2.09 14.08
N ILE A 31 -47.15 -2.18 14.22
CA ILE A 31 -46.28 -1.05 14.51
C ILE A 31 -45.51 -0.68 13.24
N CYS A 32 -45.91 0.41 12.60
CA CYS A 32 -45.23 0.96 11.43
C CYS A 32 -44.18 2.02 11.81
N ARG A 33 -42.94 1.82 11.34
CA ARG A 33 -41.84 2.78 11.45
C ARG A 33 -41.46 3.29 10.07
N VAL A 34 -41.18 4.59 9.96
CA VAL A 34 -40.66 5.19 8.73
C VAL A 34 -39.15 4.99 8.73
N HIS A 35 -38.64 4.38 7.66
CA HIS A 35 -37.23 4.19 7.40
C HIS A 35 -36.82 5.11 6.24
N VAL A 36 -35.94 6.06 6.50
CA VAL A 36 -35.33 6.89 5.47
C VAL A 36 -33.98 6.29 5.12
N SER A 37 -33.80 5.95 3.84
CA SER A 37 -32.57 5.41 3.28
C SER A 37 -31.97 6.45 2.34
N GLU A 38 -30.80 6.96 2.68
CA GLU A 38 -30.05 7.92 1.86
C GLU A 38 -28.87 7.21 1.22
N VAL A 39 -28.81 7.21 -0.10
CA VAL A 39 -27.65 6.68 -0.84
C VAL A 39 -26.68 7.83 -1.10
N LEU A 40 -25.53 7.78 -0.43
CA LEU A 40 -24.44 8.74 -0.58
C LEU A 40 -23.42 8.22 -1.58
N GLN A 41 -23.29 8.89 -2.73
CA GLN A 41 -22.23 8.60 -3.68
C GLN A 41 -20.98 9.42 -3.37
N VAL A 42 -20.01 8.78 -2.70
CA VAL A 42 -18.71 9.36 -2.42
C VAL A 42 -17.82 9.18 -3.64
N ASN A 43 -17.12 10.25 -4.04
CA ASN A 43 -16.19 10.20 -5.16
C ASN A 43 -14.90 10.96 -4.83
N PRO A 44 -13.87 10.89 -5.70
CA PRO A 44 -12.57 11.52 -5.43
C PRO A 44 -12.62 13.05 -5.23
N PHE A 45 -13.70 13.71 -5.67
CA PHE A 45 -13.91 15.14 -5.55
C PHE A 45 -14.65 15.46 -4.24
N LYS A 46 -15.68 14.67 -3.93
CA LYS A 46 -16.64 14.87 -2.85
C LYS A 46 -16.42 13.84 -1.74
N LYS A 47 -15.62 14.23 -0.74
CA LYS A 47 -15.28 13.36 0.40
C LYS A 47 -16.15 13.61 1.63
N GLU A 48 -16.94 14.67 1.64
CA GLU A 48 -17.81 15.02 2.77
C GLU A 48 -19.26 15.16 2.32
N ALA A 49 -20.16 14.41 2.94
CA ALA A 49 -21.60 14.55 2.78
C ALA A 49 -22.22 15.10 4.07
N CYS A 50 -23.07 16.12 3.95
CA CYS A 50 -23.83 16.67 5.08
C CYS A 50 -25.33 16.52 4.85
N LEU A 51 -25.99 15.86 5.79
CA LEU A 51 -27.42 15.57 5.79
C LEU A 51 -28.05 16.28 6.98
N ARG A 52 -29.05 17.12 6.75
CA ARG A 52 -29.87 17.68 7.81
C ARG A 52 -31.18 16.93 7.90
N LEU A 53 -31.54 16.53 9.11
CA LEU A 53 -32.84 15.95 9.39
C LEU A 53 -33.77 17.03 9.94
N LEU A 54 -34.92 17.14 9.30
CA LEU A 54 -35.96 18.12 9.56
C LEU A 54 -37.16 17.44 10.23
N ARG A 55 -37.70 18.08 11.27
CA ARG A 55 -39.02 17.78 11.83
C ARG A 55 -39.94 18.97 11.53
N GLY A 56 -40.82 18.81 10.55
CA GLY A 56 -41.52 19.94 9.95
C GLY A 56 -40.54 20.85 9.18
N ASN A 57 -40.48 22.13 9.54
CA ASN A 57 -39.54 23.10 8.96
C ASN A 57 -38.29 23.35 9.83
N ALA A 58 -38.19 22.73 11.01
CA ALA A 58 -37.07 22.91 11.92
C ALA A 58 -36.02 21.80 11.74
N SER A 59 -34.75 22.18 11.60
CA SER A 59 -33.63 21.24 11.59
C SER A 59 -33.31 20.80 13.02
N VAL A 60 -33.34 19.49 13.24
CA VAL A 60 -33.16 18.88 14.57
C VAL A 60 -31.79 18.21 14.67
N HIS A 61 -31.37 17.53 13.60
CA HIS A 61 -30.09 16.83 13.56
C HIS A 61 -29.30 17.19 12.29
N GLU A 62 -27.99 17.25 12.41
CA GLU A 62 -27.06 17.37 11.30
C GLU A 62 -26.07 16.19 11.36
N PHE A 63 -26.05 15.40 10.30
CA PHE A 63 -25.12 14.30 10.10
C PHE A 63 -24.10 14.68 9.05
N ARG A 64 -22.83 14.44 9.37
CA ARG A 64 -21.72 14.69 8.48
C ARG A 64 -20.89 13.43 8.35
N VAL A 65 -20.77 12.94 7.12
CA VAL A 65 -20.04 11.75 6.76
C VAL A 65 -18.80 12.18 5.99
N THR A 66 -17.64 11.97 6.59
CA THR A 66 -16.35 12.33 6.01
C THR A 66 -15.55 11.07 5.67
N TRP A 67 -15.31 10.87 4.39
CA TRP A 67 -14.43 9.84 3.86
C TRP A 67 -12.96 10.20 4.11
N GLN A 68 -12.23 9.37 4.85
CA GLN A 68 -10.81 9.63 5.14
C GLN A 68 -9.90 8.95 4.12
N THR A 69 -9.94 7.62 4.04
CA THR A 69 -9.07 6.84 3.15
C THR A 69 -9.70 5.48 2.86
N LEU A 70 -9.40 4.95 1.67
CA LEU A 70 -9.50 3.52 1.44
C LEU A 70 -8.27 2.85 2.03
N THR A 71 -8.50 1.81 2.82
CA THR A 71 -7.49 0.90 3.34
C THR A 71 -7.74 -0.49 2.77
N ILE A 72 -6.70 -1.12 2.24
CA ILE A 72 -6.77 -2.49 1.74
C ILE A 72 -5.80 -3.36 2.55
N PHE A 73 -6.29 -4.48 3.07
CA PHE A 73 -5.56 -5.38 3.96
C PHE A 73 -5.09 -6.61 3.19
N CYS A 74 -3.80 -6.94 3.33
CA CYS A 74 -3.21 -8.11 2.68
C CYS A 74 -3.66 -9.38 3.40
N GLU A 75 -4.10 -10.35 2.60
CA GLU A 75 -4.15 -11.74 3.02
C GLU A 75 -2.97 -12.52 2.42
N PRO A 76 -1.98 -12.90 3.25
CA PRO A 76 -0.73 -13.44 2.76
C PRO A 76 -0.87 -14.88 2.27
N GLU A 77 -0.10 -15.21 1.24
CA GLU A 77 0.21 -16.55 0.75
C GLU A 77 1.72 -16.69 0.74
N THR A 78 2.23 -17.54 1.62
CA THR A 78 3.65 -17.84 1.74
C THR A 78 4.16 -18.53 0.48
N ILE A 79 5.25 -18.02 -0.07
CA ILE A 79 5.91 -18.59 -1.25
C ILE A 79 7.05 -19.50 -0.83
N MET A 80 7.91 -19.00 0.07
CA MET A 80 9.07 -19.73 0.57
C MET A 80 9.71 -19.04 1.76
N PHE A 81 10.59 -19.78 2.44
CA PHE A 81 11.47 -19.27 3.46
C PHE A 81 12.91 -19.23 2.94
N ILE A 82 13.66 -18.22 3.38
CA ILE A 82 15.05 -18.02 2.99
C ILE A 82 15.89 -17.62 4.20
N ARG A 83 17.21 -17.70 4.05
CA ARG A 83 18.18 -17.14 5.00
C ARG A 83 19.15 -16.22 4.30
N ASP A 84 19.69 -15.29 5.07
CA ASP A 84 20.79 -14.45 4.59
C ASP A 84 22.04 -15.32 4.49
N THR A 85 22.55 -15.50 3.27
CA THR A 85 23.64 -16.44 2.98
C THR A 85 24.70 -15.80 2.10
N THR A 86 25.95 -16.20 2.33
CA THR A 86 27.06 -15.96 1.43
C THR A 86 27.44 -17.22 0.70
N GLN A 87 27.77 -17.06 -0.59
CA GLN A 87 28.27 -18.15 -1.41
C GLN A 87 29.77 -18.28 -1.21
N GLN A 88 30.23 -19.50 -0.98
CA GLN A 88 31.63 -19.86 -0.89
C GLN A 88 31.91 -21.04 -1.82
N GLU A 89 33.19 -21.21 -2.16
CA GLU A 89 33.65 -22.27 -3.03
C GLU A 89 34.85 -22.95 -2.38
N VAL A 90 34.83 -24.27 -2.36
CA VAL A 90 35.98 -25.11 -2.01
C VAL A 90 36.29 -25.98 -3.20
N SER A 91 37.57 -26.09 -3.55
CA SER A 91 38.04 -26.93 -4.64
C SER A 91 39.22 -27.78 -4.22
N SER A 92 39.33 -28.95 -4.82
CA SER A 92 40.42 -29.89 -4.58
C SER A 92 40.77 -30.62 -5.87
N HIS A 93 42.06 -30.72 -6.14
CA HIS A 93 42.58 -31.55 -7.21
C HIS A 93 42.59 -33.00 -6.73
N GLY A 94 41.66 -33.80 -7.24
CA GLY A 94 41.52 -35.19 -6.81
C GLY A 94 42.33 -36.15 -7.68
N PHE A 95 43.15 -36.96 -7.03
CA PHE A 95 43.88 -38.09 -7.64
C PHE A 95 43.08 -39.41 -7.56
N LEU A 96 41.90 -39.41 -6.92
CA LEU A 96 41.12 -40.61 -6.66
C LEU A 96 40.49 -41.20 -7.93
N ARG A 97 40.32 -42.54 -7.94
CA ARG A 97 39.80 -43.37 -9.06
C ARG A 97 38.42 -42.98 -9.63
N ARG A 98 37.67 -42.04 -9.05
CA ARG A 98 36.30 -41.67 -9.48
C ARG A 98 36.31 -40.72 -10.67
N LYS A 99 35.54 -41.01 -11.71
CA LYS A 99 35.43 -40.15 -12.90
C LYS A 99 34.51 -38.97 -12.62
N CYS A 100 34.64 -37.89 -13.39
CA CYS A 100 33.68 -36.79 -13.32
C CYS A 100 32.25 -37.25 -13.66
N GLU A 101 32.11 -38.27 -14.52
CA GLU A 101 30.83 -38.90 -14.85
C GLU A 101 30.11 -39.49 -13.62
N ASP A 102 30.84 -39.86 -12.58
CA ASP A 102 30.29 -40.46 -11.35
C ASP A 102 29.85 -39.40 -10.32
N VAL A 103 30.11 -38.11 -10.57
CA VAL A 103 29.82 -37.01 -9.65
C VAL A 103 28.55 -36.28 -10.06
N ASN A 104 27.60 -36.23 -9.15
CA ASN A 104 26.37 -35.43 -9.29
C ASN A 104 26.40 -34.20 -8.36
N SER A 105 25.45 -33.27 -8.56
CA SER A 105 25.32 -32.04 -7.75
C SER A 105 25.18 -32.30 -6.25
N THR A 106 24.65 -33.45 -5.87
CA THR A 106 24.44 -33.86 -4.47
C THR A 106 25.60 -34.68 -3.88
N SER A 107 26.66 -34.92 -4.64
CA SER A 107 27.74 -35.81 -4.23
C SER A 107 28.58 -35.18 -3.12
N MET A 108 28.76 -35.93 -2.04
CA MET A 108 29.57 -35.52 -0.89
C MET A 108 30.93 -36.19 -0.98
N LEU A 109 31.94 -35.40 -1.38
CA LEU A 109 33.30 -35.89 -1.58
C LEU A 109 34.15 -35.61 -0.33
N PRO A 110 34.91 -36.60 0.18
CA PRO A 110 35.74 -36.40 1.37
C PRO A 110 36.79 -35.29 1.17
N GLU A 111 37.25 -35.06 -0.06
CA GLU A 111 38.18 -33.99 -0.42
C GLU A 111 37.57 -32.58 -0.24
N LEU A 112 36.25 -32.47 -0.09
CA LEU A 112 35.48 -31.23 0.04
C LEU A 112 34.76 -31.15 1.40
N GLU A 113 35.33 -31.74 2.45
CA GLU A 113 34.73 -31.84 3.80
C GLU A 113 34.27 -30.48 4.36
N GLU A 114 35.00 -29.40 4.09
CA GLU A 114 34.64 -28.05 4.51
C GLU A 114 33.28 -27.60 3.95
N GLY A 115 33.08 -27.79 2.64
CA GLY A 115 31.83 -27.44 1.96
C GLY A 115 30.68 -28.43 2.22
N ASN A 116 31.00 -29.65 2.63
CA ASN A 116 30.00 -30.69 2.95
C ASN A 116 29.16 -30.37 4.20
N LYS A 117 29.60 -29.42 5.03
CA LYS A 117 28.86 -28.96 6.23
C LYS A 117 27.64 -28.10 5.89
N TYR A 118 27.56 -27.62 4.65
CA TYR A 118 26.56 -26.65 4.21
C TYR A 118 25.83 -27.12 2.94
N PRO A 119 24.59 -26.67 2.74
CA PRO A 119 23.87 -26.97 1.51
C PRO A 119 24.59 -26.31 0.31
N GLY A 120 24.64 -27.04 -0.80
CA GLY A 120 25.46 -26.65 -1.95
C GLY A 120 25.44 -27.69 -3.06
N SER A 121 26.05 -27.32 -4.18
CA SER A 121 26.17 -28.13 -5.39
C SER A 121 27.62 -28.51 -5.63
N THR A 122 27.87 -29.81 -5.85
CA THR A 122 29.19 -30.36 -6.18
C THR A 122 29.30 -30.58 -7.69
N ALA A 123 30.43 -30.22 -8.27
CA ALA A 123 30.71 -30.43 -9.69
C ALA A 123 32.14 -30.94 -9.89
N CYS A 124 32.37 -31.55 -11.05
CA CYS A 124 33.67 -32.04 -11.47
C CYS A 124 33.97 -31.54 -12.88
N VAL A 125 35.19 -31.02 -13.07
CA VAL A 125 35.70 -30.69 -14.40
C VAL A 125 37.00 -31.45 -14.64
N GLU A 126 37.11 -32.01 -15.84
CA GLU A 126 38.35 -32.63 -16.28
C GLU A 126 39.40 -31.55 -16.56
N SER A 127 40.62 -31.81 -16.09
CA SER A 127 41.80 -30.96 -16.25
C SER A 127 42.86 -31.71 -17.05
N CYS A 128 43.92 -31.02 -17.46
CA CYS A 128 45.01 -31.63 -18.21
C CYS A 128 45.78 -32.65 -17.37
N GLY A 129 46.22 -33.73 -18.02
CA GLY A 129 47.02 -34.80 -17.45
C GLY A 129 48.45 -34.81 -17.98
N GLY A 130 49.32 -35.59 -17.34
CA GLY A 130 50.69 -35.83 -17.77
C GLY A 130 51.73 -34.82 -17.26
N PRO A 131 53.02 -35.06 -17.58
CA PRO A 131 54.15 -34.32 -17.02
C PRO A 131 54.15 -32.82 -17.36
N GLY A 132 53.44 -32.42 -18.43
CA GLY A 132 53.24 -31.01 -18.78
C GLY A 132 52.26 -30.26 -17.89
N CYS A 133 51.56 -30.96 -17.00
CA CYS A 133 50.60 -30.42 -16.02
C CYS A 133 50.93 -30.88 -14.59
N ASP A 134 52.22 -31.08 -14.29
CA ASP A 134 52.74 -31.55 -12.98
C ASP A 134 52.07 -32.84 -12.45
N CYS A 135 51.62 -33.71 -13.37
CA CYS A 135 51.00 -34.99 -13.05
C CYS A 135 51.81 -36.15 -13.63
N PHE A 136 52.18 -37.14 -12.80
CA PHE A 136 52.96 -38.30 -13.26
C PHE A 136 52.20 -39.20 -14.26
N TYR A 137 50.86 -39.18 -14.22
CA TYR A 137 50.01 -40.03 -15.04
C TYR A 137 49.47 -39.28 -16.27
N LEU A 138 49.44 -39.96 -17.42
CA LEU A 138 48.91 -39.45 -18.70
C LEU A 138 47.37 -39.28 -18.70
N SER A 139 46.67 -39.76 -17.67
CA SER A 139 45.24 -39.56 -17.52
C SER A 139 44.91 -38.10 -17.18
N SER A 140 43.78 -37.59 -17.71
CA SER A 140 43.25 -36.26 -17.36
C SER A 140 43.19 -36.07 -15.83
N GLY A 141 43.69 -34.93 -15.36
CA GLY A 141 43.48 -34.49 -13.98
C GLY A 141 41.99 -34.21 -13.72
N ARG A 142 41.58 -34.14 -12.45
CA ARG A 142 40.20 -33.83 -12.08
C ARG A 142 40.19 -32.74 -11.02
N LEU A 143 39.40 -31.70 -11.27
CA LEU A 143 39.13 -30.66 -10.30
C LEU A 143 37.71 -30.86 -9.79
N PHE A 144 37.61 -31.29 -8.54
CA PHE A 144 36.35 -31.34 -7.83
C PHE A 144 36.16 -30.00 -7.12
N TYR A 145 34.99 -29.40 -7.27
CA TYR A 145 34.66 -28.20 -6.53
C TYR A 145 33.22 -28.26 -6.04
N ARG A 146 32.98 -27.60 -4.92
CA ARG A 146 31.65 -27.48 -4.34
C ARG A 146 31.39 -26.02 -4.05
N ILE A 147 30.29 -25.54 -4.61
CA ILE A 147 29.73 -24.24 -4.34
C ILE A 147 28.68 -24.42 -3.25
N TYR A 148 28.88 -23.80 -2.10
CA TYR A 148 27.99 -23.95 -0.94
C TYR A 148 27.62 -22.59 -0.35
N VAL A 149 26.55 -22.56 0.42
CA VAL A 149 26.04 -21.34 1.03
C VAL A 149 26.15 -21.39 2.54
N VAL A 150 26.78 -20.38 3.11
CA VAL A 150 26.96 -20.24 4.57
C VAL A 150 26.01 -19.16 5.07
N PRO A 151 25.15 -19.46 6.07
CA PRO A 151 24.27 -18.44 6.63
C PRO A 151 25.06 -17.39 7.41
N GLU A 152 24.85 -16.12 7.09
CA GLU A 152 25.45 -15.00 7.85
C GLU A 152 24.72 -14.74 9.17
N SER A 153 23.43 -15.12 9.24
CA SER A 153 22.60 -14.89 10.42
C SER A 153 21.64 -16.05 10.71
N PRO A 154 21.21 -16.23 11.98
CA PRO A 154 20.17 -17.19 12.36
C PRO A 154 18.77 -16.76 11.93
N LYS A 155 18.61 -15.57 11.34
CA LYS A 155 17.29 -15.04 10.97
C LYS A 155 16.76 -15.78 9.74
N VAL A 156 15.53 -16.24 9.87
CA VAL A 156 14.73 -16.76 8.76
C VAL A 156 13.83 -15.65 8.25
N TYR A 157 13.81 -15.47 6.94
CA TYR A 157 12.92 -14.56 6.27
C TYR A 157 11.85 -15.35 5.53
N GLU A 158 10.63 -14.85 5.60
CA GLU A 158 9.51 -15.36 4.81
C GLU A 158 9.29 -14.43 3.61
N ILE A 159 9.25 -15.02 2.42
CA ILE A 159 8.78 -14.36 1.20
C ILE A 159 7.34 -14.76 0.96
N TYR A 160 6.47 -13.79 0.84
CA TYR A 160 5.04 -13.99 0.58
C TYR A 160 4.51 -12.97 -0.41
N LYS A 161 3.37 -13.29 -1.02
CA LYS A 161 2.55 -12.34 -1.78
C LYS A 161 1.17 -12.25 -1.11
N CYS A 162 0.36 -11.27 -1.48
CA CYS A 162 -1.01 -11.24 -1.02
C CYS A 162 -1.88 -12.00 -2.03
N ASN A 163 -2.53 -13.07 -1.60
CA ASN A 163 -3.46 -13.84 -2.44
C ASN A 163 -4.73 -13.02 -2.73
N ARG A 164 -5.23 -12.34 -1.70
CA ARG A 164 -6.32 -11.37 -1.83
C ARG A 164 -6.08 -10.12 -1.00
N TRP A 165 -6.80 -9.07 -1.35
CA TRP A 165 -6.80 -7.80 -0.63
C TRP A 165 -8.22 -7.49 -0.17
N ASN A 166 -8.44 -7.36 1.13
CA ASN A 166 -9.75 -7.00 1.67
C ASN A 166 -9.87 -5.49 1.78
N GLU A 167 -10.91 -4.92 1.19
CA GLU A 167 -11.14 -3.48 1.23
C GLU A 167 -11.91 -3.03 2.47
N ALA A 168 -11.49 -1.90 3.04
CA ALA A 168 -12.22 -1.20 4.08
C ALA A 168 -12.14 0.31 3.88
N ALA A 169 -13.27 0.98 3.97
CA ALA A 169 -13.36 2.42 3.97
C ALA A 169 -13.23 2.96 5.39
N LYS A 170 -12.28 3.86 5.62
CA LYS A 170 -12.22 4.61 6.88
C LYS A 170 -13.13 5.83 6.78
N VAL A 171 -14.25 5.79 7.48
CA VAL A 171 -15.29 6.83 7.43
C VAL A 171 -15.49 7.43 8.82
N LYS A 172 -15.50 8.76 8.90
CA LYS A 172 -15.81 9.50 10.11
C LYS A 172 -17.24 10.03 10.03
N PHE A 173 -18.07 9.57 10.95
CA PHE A 173 -19.41 10.09 11.18
C PHE A 173 -19.37 11.15 12.27
N THR A 174 -20.03 12.28 12.02
CA THR A 174 -20.22 13.36 12.99
C THR A 174 -21.71 13.63 13.09
N HIS A 175 -22.25 13.62 14.30
CA HIS A 175 -23.66 13.89 14.59
C HIS A 175 -23.74 15.11 15.49
N THR A 176 -24.46 16.14 15.04
CA THR A 176 -24.76 17.33 15.82
C THR A 176 -26.27 17.37 16.09
N ASP A 177 -26.62 17.40 17.37
CA ASP A 177 -27.97 17.72 17.83
C ASP A 177 -28.08 19.25 17.92
N ILE A 178 -28.90 19.84 17.06
CA ILE A 178 -29.04 21.30 16.95
C ILE A 178 -29.82 21.86 18.14
N VAL A 179 -30.74 21.06 18.71
CA VAL A 179 -31.58 21.47 19.84
C VAL A 179 -30.77 21.50 21.13
N GLN A 180 -29.89 20.50 21.32
CA GLN A 180 -29.04 20.40 22.51
C GLN A 180 -27.67 21.07 22.34
N GLY A 181 -27.28 21.45 21.12
CA GLY A 181 -25.95 21.97 20.81
C GLY A 181 -24.82 20.96 21.05
N LYS A 182 -25.11 19.65 21.09
CA LYS A 182 -24.13 18.60 21.36
C LYS A 182 -23.66 17.95 20.07
N THR A 183 -22.33 17.91 19.87
CA THR A 183 -21.70 17.22 18.75
C THR A 183 -20.94 15.98 19.22
N GLN A 184 -21.15 14.85 18.54
CA GLN A 184 -20.43 13.60 18.77
C GLN A 184 -19.85 13.07 17.47
N TYR A 185 -18.79 12.28 17.57
CA TYR A 185 -18.13 11.70 16.40
C TYR A 185 -17.84 10.21 16.63
N TYR A 186 -17.85 9.45 15.55
CA TYR A 186 -17.54 8.03 15.52
C TYR A 186 -16.76 7.72 14.23
N THR A 187 -15.66 6.99 14.34
CA THR A 187 -14.88 6.58 13.17
C THR A 187 -15.03 5.08 12.97
N ALA A 188 -15.54 4.68 11.82
CA ALA A 188 -15.75 3.29 11.44
C ALA A 188 -14.75 2.87 10.36
N PHE A 189 -14.32 1.61 10.42
CA PHE A 189 -13.71 0.92 9.29
C PHE A 189 -14.78 0.03 8.67
N MET A 190 -15.38 0.51 7.58
CA MET A 190 -16.52 -0.13 6.95
C MET A 190 -16.05 -1.10 5.87
N SER A 191 -16.39 -2.37 6.01
CA SER A 191 -16.23 -3.37 4.96
C SER A 191 -17.48 -3.40 4.07
N PRO A 192 -17.35 -3.73 2.77
CA PRO A 192 -18.49 -3.85 1.88
C PRO A 192 -19.56 -4.80 2.43
N ASN A 193 -20.83 -4.39 2.33
CA ASN A 193 -22.02 -5.14 2.76
C ASN A 193 -22.10 -5.46 4.27
N VAL A 194 -21.24 -4.88 5.10
CA VAL A 194 -21.31 -5.03 6.56
C VAL A 194 -21.92 -3.77 7.17
N PRO A 195 -23.12 -3.86 7.77
CA PRO A 195 -23.76 -2.70 8.39
C PRO A 195 -23.05 -2.31 9.69
N VAL A 196 -22.85 -1.00 9.87
CA VAL A 196 -22.32 -0.40 11.09
C VAL A 196 -23.44 0.41 11.73
N SER A 197 -23.88 -0.01 12.91
CA SER A 197 -24.92 0.68 13.67
C SER A 197 -24.29 1.63 14.69
N TRP A 198 -24.70 2.90 14.67
CA TRP A 198 -24.33 3.89 15.67
C TRP A 198 -25.57 4.71 16.05
N LYS A 199 -26.04 4.55 17.30
CA LYS A 199 -27.29 5.16 17.80
C LYS A 199 -28.50 4.77 16.92
N SER A 200 -29.26 5.76 16.44
CA SER A 200 -30.49 5.61 15.64
C SER A 200 -30.23 5.47 14.14
N PHE A 201 -28.97 5.27 13.73
CA PHE A 201 -28.65 5.07 12.32
C PHE A 201 -27.78 3.84 12.08
N THR A 202 -27.95 3.28 10.90
CA THR A 202 -27.17 2.16 10.39
C THR A 202 -26.58 2.56 9.04
N ALA A 203 -25.26 2.49 8.93
CA ALA A 203 -24.53 2.82 7.72
C ALA A 203 -23.97 1.55 7.09
N THR A 204 -24.20 1.34 5.80
CA THR A 204 -23.67 0.19 5.06
C THR A 204 -22.89 0.68 3.85
N LEU A 205 -21.65 0.23 3.71
CA LEU A 205 -20.88 0.44 2.49
C LEU A 205 -21.37 -0.57 1.45
N SER A 206 -22.14 -0.13 0.45
CA SER A 206 -22.74 -1.02 -0.55
C SER A 206 -21.71 -1.46 -1.59
N SER A 207 -20.99 -0.49 -2.15
CA SER A 207 -19.99 -0.73 -3.18
C SER A 207 -18.77 0.15 -2.98
N ILE A 208 -17.61 -0.34 -3.39
CA ILE A 208 -16.37 0.43 -3.44
C ILE A 208 -15.57 0.00 -4.66
N THR A 209 -15.10 0.97 -5.43
CA THR A 209 -14.26 0.70 -6.60
C THR A 209 -12.81 0.99 -6.26
N VAL A 210 -11.96 -0.02 -6.37
CA VAL A 210 -10.50 0.12 -6.28
C VAL A 210 -9.93 0.27 -7.69
N PRO A 211 -9.13 1.30 -7.96
CA PRO A 211 -8.48 1.42 -9.26
C PRO A 211 -7.50 0.26 -9.47
N PRO A 212 -7.23 -0.16 -10.72
CA PRO A 212 -6.22 -1.18 -10.97
C PRO A 212 -4.85 -0.68 -10.50
N LEU A 213 -4.31 -1.34 -9.46
CA LEU A 213 -3.04 -0.99 -8.82
C LEU A 213 -2.06 -2.16 -8.99
N PRO A 214 -1.29 -2.25 -10.09
CA PRO A 214 -0.38 -3.38 -10.35
C PRO A 214 0.65 -3.63 -9.26
N ILE A 215 0.98 -2.59 -8.48
CA ILE A 215 1.90 -2.70 -7.33
C ILE A 215 1.35 -3.59 -6.21
N LEU A 216 0.04 -3.86 -6.16
CA LEU A 216 -0.56 -4.80 -5.20
C LEU A 216 -0.16 -6.26 -5.46
N ASN A 217 0.34 -6.57 -6.65
CA ASN A 217 0.91 -7.88 -7.00
C ASN A 217 2.40 -7.99 -6.62
N SER A 218 2.91 -7.08 -5.78
CA SER A 218 4.29 -7.14 -5.30
C SER A 218 4.47 -8.25 -4.27
N PHE A 219 5.68 -8.78 -4.19
CA PHE A 219 6.09 -9.69 -3.13
C PHE A 219 6.59 -8.89 -1.94
N PHE A 220 6.52 -9.49 -0.77
CA PHE A 220 7.01 -8.96 0.49
C PHE A 220 7.98 -9.96 1.10
N ILE A 221 8.96 -9.43 1.85
CA ILE A 221 9.88 -10.20 2.67
C ILE A 221 9.77 -9.73 4.12
N THR A 222 9.67 -10.65 5.07
CA THR A 222 9.52 -10.33 6.49
C THR A 222 10.40 -11.20 7.38
N ASP A 223 10.92 -10.64 8.46
CA ASP A 223 11.61 -11.37 9.55
C ASP A 223 10.77 -11.41 10.84
N ASN A 224 9.45 -11.26 10.72
CA ASN A 224 8.47 -11.03 11.80
C ASN A 224 8.64 -9.72 12.59
N THR A 225 9.75 -9.00 12.43
CA THR A 225 9.97 -7.69 13.08
C THR A 225 9.88 -6.53 12.11
N SER A 226 10.22 -6.78 10.86
CA SER A 226 10.26 -5.80 9.78
C SER A 226 9.83 -6.45 8.48
N THR A 227 9.16 -5.67 7.64
CA THR A 227 8.71 -6.12 6.32
C THR A 227 9.23 -5.16 5.26
N ALA A 228 9.62 -5.67 4.11
CA ALA A 228 10.06 -4.90 2.96
C ALA A 228 9.41 -5.42 1.68
N LEU A 229 9.44 -4.60 0.62
CA LEU A 229 9.08 -5.05 -0.72
C LEU A 229 10.19 -5.95 -1.27
N TRP A 230 9.82 -7.10 -1.84
CA TRP A 230 10.71 -8.03 -2.50
C TRP A 230 10.62 -7.88 -4.03
N ASP A 231 11.77 -7.85 -4.70
CA ASP A 231 11.83 -7.86 -6.16
C ASP A 231 11.85 -9.31 -6.64
N SER A 232 10.82 -9.73 -7.36
CA SER A 232 10.68 -11.10 -7.88
C SER A 232 11.79 -11.52 -8.85
N LYS A 233 12.59 -10.57 -9.35
CA LYS A 233 13.78 -10.85 -10.16
C LYS A 233 14.97 -11.33 -9.35
N LEU A 234 14.97 -11.08 -8.04
CA LEU A 234 16.00 -11.57 -7.13
C LEU A 234 15.64 -13.02 -6.81
N ILE A 235 16.50 -13.93 -7.28
CA ILE A 235 16.40 -15.35 -6.97
C ILE A 235 17.27 -15.58 -5.74
N PRO A 236 16.69 -15.94 -4.59
CA PRO A 236 17.46 -16.25 -3.40
C PRO A 236 18.23 -17.55 -3.60
N ALA A 237 19.44 -17.58 -3.05
CA ALA A 237 20.37 -18.70 -3.15
C ALA A 237 19.83 -19.97 -2.47
N LEU A 238 19.21 -19.79 -1.31
CA LEU A 238 18.63 -20.85 -0.48
C LEU A 238 17.11 -20.73 -0.49
N GLN A 239 16.42 -21.80 -0.86
CA GLN A 239 14.96 -21.84 -1.00
C GLN A 239 14.37 -22.99 -0.19
N CYS A 240 13.61 -22.65 0.84
CA CYS A 240 13.05 -23.60 1.80
C CYS A 240 11.51 -23.57 1.73
N GLN A 241 10.87 -24.73 1.84
CA GLN A 241 9.41 -24.84 1.80
C GLN A 241 8.76 -24.36 3.11
N ASP A 242 9.38 -24.68 4.23
CA ASP A 242 8.91 -24.32 5.57
C ASP A 242 10.01 -23.66 6.40
N LYS A 243 9.58 -23.07 7.52
CA LYS A 243 10.48 -22.36 8.43
C LYS A 243 11.49 -23.28 9.12
N GLY A 244 11.10 -24.52 9.48
CA GLY A 244 11.96 -25.48 10.16
C GLY A 244 13.10 -25.95 9.24
N SER A 245 12.78 -26.21 7.98
CA SER A 245 13.76 -26.51 6.93
C SER A 245 14.78 -25.38 6.77
N ALA A 246 14.33 -24.12 6.81
CA ALA A 246 15.24 -22.97 6.80
C ALA A 246 16.15 -22.89 8.04
N GLU A 247 15.62 -23.15 9.23
CA GLU A 247 16.40 -23.18 10.47
C GLU A 247 17.50 -24.27 10.42
N ASN A 248 17.16 -25.45 9.90
CA ASN A 248 18.05 -26.61 9.78
C ASN A 248 18.93 -26.62 8.51
N LEU A 249 18.75 -25.66 7.59
CA LEU A 249 19.43 -25.57 6.29
C LEU A 249 19.15 -26.75 5.34
N ASP A 250 18.00 -27.41 5.49
CA ASP A 250 17.53 -28.49 4.61
C ASP A 250 16.73 -27.91 3.45
N CYS A 251 17.43 -27.25 2.52
CA CYS A 251 16.80 -26.43 1.47
C CYS A 251 17.45 -26.63 0.11
N GLU A 252 16.71 -26.32 -0.96
CA GLU A 252 17.23 -26.33 -2.32
C GLU A 252 18.17 -25.13 -2.53
N VAL A 253 19.35 -25.39 -3.09
CA VAL A 253 20.32 -24.35 -3.46
C VAL A 253 20.26 -24.11 -4.97
N ARG A 254 20.19 -22.85 -5.39
CA ARG A 254 20.20 -22.46 -6.80
C ARG A 254 21.43 -21.63 -7.16
N ASP A 255 22.02 -21.95 -8.32
CA ASP A 255 23.30 -21.38 -8.80
C ASP A 255 23.26 -19.89 -9.22
N LYS A 256 22.11 -19.22 -9.14
CA LYS A 256 21.95 -17.80 -9.51
C LYS A 256 21.69 -16.95 -8.28
N CYS A 257 22.77 -16.59 -7.59
CA CYS A 257 22.72 -15.77 -6.38
C CYS A 257 22.91 -14.29 -6.70
N TRP A 258 21.91 -13.47 -6.38
CA TRP A 258 22.16 -12.04 -6.12
C TRP A 258 21.31 -11.60 -4.94
N MET A 259 21.77 -11.87 -3.73
CA MET A 259 21.17 -11.23 -2.56
C MET A 259 21.81 -9.86 -2.40
N SER A 260 21.28 -8.86 -3.08
CA SER A 260 21.57 -7.47 -2.71
C SER A 260 20.65 -7.04 -1.57
N ASN A 261 21.27 -6.37 -0.60
CA ASN A 261 20.68 -5.63 0.52
C ASN A 261 19.18 -5.31 0.34
N ILE A 262 18.34 -5.80 1.26
CA ILE A 262 16.87 -5.63 1.24
C ILE A 262 16.53 -4.13 1.27
N GLN A 263 16.35 -3.54 0.09
CA GLN A 263 15.95 -2.15 -0.07
C GLN A 263 14.43 -2.04 0.01
N ARG A 264 13.92 -0.92 0.55
CA ARG A 264 12.48 -0.59 0.67
C ARG A 264 11.72 -1.31 1.80
N ARG A 265 12.25 -1.18 3.01
CA ARG A 265 11.50 -1.49 4.25
C ARG A 265 10.24 -0.63 4.33
N LEU A 266 9.15 -1.21 4.78
CA LEU A 266 7.90 -0.50 5.05
C LEU A 266 8.12 0.48 6.21
N PRO A 267 7.53 1.70 6.16
CA PRO A 267 6.53 2.16 5.20
C PRO A 267 7.11 2.57 3.84
N VAL A 268 6.47 2.11 2.76
CA VAL A 268 6.81 2.52 1.39
C VAL A 268 5.71 3.43 0.87
N VAL A 269 6.05 4.69 0.62
CA VAL A 269 5.12 5.72 0.18
C VAL A 269 5.31 5.98 -1.31
N LEU A 270 4.32 5.62 -2.11
CA LEU A 270 4.28 5.84 -3.56
C LEU A 270 3.27 6.94 -3.89
N SER A 271 3.18 7.31 -5.18
CA SER A 271 2.19 8.28 -5.65
C SER A 271 0.76 7.72 -5.58
N ALA A 272 0.58 6.44 -5.96
CA ALA A 272 -0.73 5.81 -6.08
C ALA A 272 -1.24 5.17 -4.77
N LEU A 273 -0.34 4.77 -3.86
CA LEU A 273 -0.69 4.20 -2.55
C LEU A 273 0.49 4.27 -1.58
N SER A 274 0.26 3.92 -0.32
CA SER A 274 1.33 3.68 0.65
C SER A 274 1.16 2.35 1.37
N PHE A 275 2.21 1.51 1.37
CA PHE A 275 2.26 0.29 2.17
C PHE A 275 2.76 0.57 3.58
N ARG A 276 2.11 -0.05 4.55
CA ARG A 276 2.45 0.01 5.97
C ARG A 276 2.26 -1.37 6.60
N ARG A 277 2.93 -1.59 7.72
CA ARG A 277 2.82 -2.78 8.55
C ARG A 277 2.11 -2.39 9.84
N SER A 278 1.12 -3.16 10.24
CA SER A 278 0.44 -3.03 11.53
C SER A 278 1.24 -3.74 12.64
N ALA A 279 0.88 -3.51 13.90
CA ALA A 279 1.61 -4.05 15.06
C ALA A 279 1.53 -5.58 15.16
N ASP A 280 0.41 -6.15 14.71
CA ASP A 280 0.15 -7.58 14.53
C ASP A 280 0.91 -8.20 13.34
N GLY A 281 1.61 -7.38 12.56
CA GLY A 281 2.42 -7.82 11.44
C GLY A 281 1.71 -7.82 10.09
N GLN A 282 0.41 -7.54 10.04
CA GLN A 282 -0.35 -7.48 8.80
C GLN A 282 0.09 -6.29 7.93
N VAL A 283 0.30 -6.53 6.64
CA VAL A 283 0.54 -5.46 5.65
C VAL A 283 -0.78 -4.90 5.17
N TRP A 284 -0.86 -3.58 5.07
CA TRP A 284 -2.00 -2.89 4.48
C TRP A 284 -1.52 -1.73 3.61
N ALA A 285 -2.35 -1.34 2.65
CA ALA A 285 -2.10 -0.16 1.82
C ALA A 285 -3.20 0.88 2.00
N SER A 286 -2.81 2.16 2.00
CA SER A 286 -3.74 3.29 1.91
C SER A 286 -3.70 3.87 0.50
N VAL A 287 -4.87 4.03 -0.10
CA VAL A 287 -5.07 4.59 -1.44
C VAL A 287 -5.62 6.02 -1.31
N PRO A 288 -4.83 7.07 -1.64
CA PRO A 288 -5.19 8.46 -1.36
C PRO A 288 -6.14 9.11 -2.40
N SER A 289 -6.12 8.66 -3.65
CA SER A 289 -6.85 9.30 -4.76
C SER A 289 -7.39 8.26 -5.73
N MET A 290 -8.69 8.37 -6.07
CA MET A 290 -9.46 7.55 -7.03
C MET A 290 -10.25 6.37 -6.47
N THR A 291 -11.19 6.62 -5.55
CA THR A 291 -12.17 5.61 -5.13
C THR A 291 -13.56 6.22 -5.16
N THR A 292 -14.46 5.62 -5.93
CA THR A 292 -15.90 5.83 -5.81
C THR A 292 -16.47 4.81 -4.84
N ALA A 293 -17.38 5.25 -3.98
CA ALA A 293 -18.01 4.38 -3.00
C ALA A 293 -19.45 4.82 -2.75
N GLU A 294 -20.32 3.85 -2.49
CA GLU A 294 -21.72 4.10 -2.18
C GLU A 294 -21.98 3.70 -0.73
N ILE A 295 -22.40 4.68 0.07
CA ILE A 295 -22.77 4.46 1.47
C ILE A 295 -24.27 4.63 1.58
N ILE A 296 -24.95 3.59 2.03
CA ILE A 296 -26.37 3.63 2.35
C ILE A 296 -26.50 3.98 3.83
N LEU A 297 -27.20 5.07 4.13
CA LEU A 297 -27.53 5.48 5.48
C LEU A 297 -29.00 5.26 5.77
N ASN A 298 -29.27 4.42 6.75
CA ASN A 298 -30.61 4.14 7.22
C ASN A 298 -30.86 4.86 8.54
N VAL A 299 -31.87 5.72 8.58
CA VAL A 299 -32.29 6.45 9.78
C VAL A 299 -33.68 5.99 10.19
N GLN A 300 -33.82 5.59 11.45
CA GLN A 300 -35.10 5.19 12.04
C GLN A 300 -35.78 6.39 12.73
N ASP A 301 -36.42 7.28 11.97
CA ASP A 301 -37.29 8.34 12.51
C ASP A 301 -38.26 8.90 11.43
N LYS A 302 -39.34 9.57 11.84
CA LYS A 302 -40.25 10.34 10.97
C LYS A 302 -39.64 11.71 10.59
N LEU A 303 -38.44 11.71 10.04
CA LEU A 303 -37.73 12.94 9.68
C LEU A 303 -37.59 13.08 8.15
N ARG A 304 -37.67 14.30 7.63
CA ARG A 304 -37.33 14.61 6.24
C ARG A 304 -35.86 14.98 6.15
N THR A 305 -35.18 14.53 5.11
CA THR A 305 -33.77 14.86 4.83
C THR A 305 -33.69 16.07 3.92
N ASP A 306 -32.77 16.99 4.23
CA ASP A 306 -32.43 18.13 3.37
C ASP A 306 -30.90 18.26 3.30
N ILE A 307 -30.40 18.60 2.11
CA ILE A 307 -28.98 18.65 1.79
C ILE A 307 -28.57 20.11 1.81
N THR A 308 -27.65 20.44 2.71
CA THR A 308 -27.17 21.82 2.81
C THR A 308 -25.83 21.99 2.15
N THR A 309 -25.80 22.91 1.18
CA THR A 309 -24.58 23.31 0.50
C THR A 309 -24.26 24.74 0.92
N ASN A 310 -23.11 24.90 1.58
CA ASN A 310 -22.61 26.21 1.93
C ASN A 310 -21.52 26.57 0.92
N SER A 311 -21.57 27.80 0.39
CA SER A 311 -20.53 28.30 -0.51
C SER A 311 -19.56 29.17 0.28
N ALA A 312 -18.26 28.94 0.06
CA ALA A 312 -17.18 29.74 0.62
C ALA A 312 -16.25 30.17 -0.50
N VAL A 313 -15.58 31.31 -0.31
CA VAL A 313 -14.53 31.78 -1.22
C VAL A 313 -13.20 31.24 -0.71
N CYS A 314 -12.46 30.54 -1.58
CA CYS A 314 -11.15 30.00 -1.26
C CYS A 314 -10.08 30.46 -2.25
N SER A 315 -8.82 30.42 -1.81
CA SER A 315 -7.65 30.75 -2.59
C SER A 315 -6.53 29.74 -2.34
N ILE A 316 -5.83 29.38 -3.41
CA ILE A 316 -4.64 28.52 -3.39
C ILE A 316 -3.53 29.25 -4.14
N GLU A 317 -2.38 29.40 -3.49
CA GLU A 317 -1.21 30.04 -4.09
C GLU A 317 -0.47 29.09 -5.03
N ASN A 318 0.26 29.66 -6.00
CA ASN A 318 1.15 28.90 -6.90
C ASN A 318 2.18 28.12 -6.10
N ALA A 319 2.51 26.91 -6.55
CA ALA A 319 3.33 25.99 -5.78
C ALA A 319 4.44 25.34 -6.62
N VAL A 320 5.48 24.87 -5.93
CA VAL A 320 6.65 24.29 -6.57
C VAL A 320 6.63 22.77 -6.38
N VAL A 321 6.76 22.04 -7.50
CA VAL A 321 6.77 20.57 -7.48
C VAL A 321 8.15 20.03 -7.16
N THR A 322 8.24 19.11 -6.19
CA THR A 322 9.50 18.46 -5.81
C THR A 322 9.43 16.95 -5.99
N GLY A 323 10.46 16.33 -6.56
CA GLY A 323 10.52 14.86 -6.70
C GLY A 323 11.14 14.42 -8.02
N CYS A 324 10.61 13.33 -8.59
CA CYS A 324 11.11 12.74 -9.82
C CYS A 324 9.99 12.50 -10.85
N TYR A 325 10.38 12.42 -12.11
CA TYR A 325 9.50 12.05 -13.23
C TYR A 325 9.78 10.59 -13.64
N LYS A 326 8.78 9.89 -14.20
CA LYS A 326 8.85 8.46 -14.59
C LYS A 326 9.37 7.54 -13.46
N CYS A 327 8.98 7.80 -12.22
CA CYS A 327 9.44 7.07 -11.05
C CYS A 327 8.28 6.67 -10.13
N ALA A 328 8.43 5.58 -9.37
CA ALA A 328 7.37 5.07 -8.49
C ALA A 328 7.07 6.00 -7.29
N LYS A 329 8.07 6.75 -6.80
CA LYS A 329 7.88 7.75 -5.74
C LYS A 329 7.05 8.95 -6.22
N GLY A 330 7.08 9.24 -7.53
CA GLY A 330 6.47 10.41 -8.13
C GLY A 330 7.08 11.73 -7.65
N ALA A 331 6.28 12.78 -7.76
CA ALA A 331 6.58 14.10 -7.26
C ALA A 331 5.47 14.60 -6.34
N GLU A 332 5.80 15.57 -5.49
CA GLU A 332 4.90 16.14 -4.49
C GLU A 332 4.96 17.66 -4.56
N THR A 333 3.81 18.30 -4.48
CA THR A 333 3.69 19.74 -4.32
C THR A 333 2.95 20.06 -3.02
N LYS A 334 3.46 21.03 -2.27
CA LYS A 334 2.84 21.49 -1.02
C LYS A 334 2.08 22.77 -1.32
N VAL A 335 0.77 22.72 -1.14
CA VAL A 335 -0.14 23.86 -1.36
C VAL A 335 -0.69 24.33 -0.03
N THR A 336 -0.98 25.62 0.07
CA THR A 336 -1.68 26.20 1.23
C THR A 336 -3.04 26.69 0.77
N CYS A 337 -4.11 26.16 1.34
CA CYS A 337 -5.48 26.57 1.00
C CYS A 337 -6.07 27.45 2.09
N ARG A 338 -6.48 28.67 1.71
CA ARG A 338 -7.20 29.61 2.58
C ARG A 338 -8.65 29.72 2.15
N ALA A 339 -9.57 29.78 3.09
CA ALA A 339 -11.00 29.97 2.83
C ALA A 339 -11.65 30.87 3.88
N SER A 340 -12.73 31.55 3.49
CA SER A 340 -13.50 32.41 4.40
C SER A 340 -14.15 31.66 5.57
N LYS A 341 -14.31 30.34 5.43
CA LYS A 341 -14.85 29.41 6.42
C LYS A 341 -14.19 28.05 6.22
N LYS A 342 -14.21 27.20 7.24
CA LYS A 342 -13.68 25.83 7.12
C LYS A 342 -14.50 25.04 6.08
N ILE A 343 -13.81 24.55 5.04
CA ILE A 343 -14.41 23.84 3.90
C ILE A 343 -13.37 22.90 3.24
N HIS A 344 -13.84 21.91 2.49
CA HIS A 344 -13.01 21.14 1.57
C HIS A 344 -13.03 21.74 0.15
N ALA A 345 -11.84 21.94 -0.42
CA ALA A 345 -11.67 22.34 -1.82
C ALA A 345 -11.29 21.13 -2.68
N GLU A 346 -11.84 21.07 -3.89
CA GLU A 346 -11.52 20.07 -4.90
C GLU A 346 -10.42 20.63 -5.79
N VAL A 347 -9.35 19.88 -6.02
CA VAL A 347 -8.20 20.29 -6.83
C VAL A 347 -7.97 19.26 -7.92
N THR A 348 -7.91 19.72 -9.16
CA THR A 348 -7.65 18.89 -10.34
C THR A 348 -6.40 19.38 -11.06
N CYS A 349 -5.41 18.51 -11.23
CA CYS A 349 -4.15 18.76 -11.92
C CYS A 349 -3.96 17.72 -13.05
N GLY A 350 -4.48 18.00 -14.25
CA GLY A 350 -4.49 17.02 -15.34
C GLY A 350 -5.42 15.85 -14.98
N ASP A 351 -4.90 14.63 -14.98
CA ASP A 351 -5.67 13.41 -14.64
C ASP A 351 -5.74 13.14 -13.12
N ALA A 352 -5.05 13.93 -12.29
CA ALA A 352 -5.00 13.74 -10.85
C ALA A 352 -5.99 14.66 -10.13
N SER A 353 -6.79 14.08 -9.24
CA SER A 353 -7.78 14.80 -8.43
C SER A 353 -7.54 14.61 -6.94
N PHE A 354 -7.74 15.68 -6.18
CA PHE A 354 -7.53 15.73 -4.74
C PHE A 354 -8.64 16.53 -4.05
N THR A 355 -8.87 16.21 -2.79
CA THR A 355 -9.68 17.03 -1.88
C THR A 355 -8.76 17.50 -0.77
N ILE A 356 -8.70 18.81 -0.53
CA ILE A 356 -7.88 19.43 0.51
C ILE A 356 -8.72 20.23 1.47
N GLU A 357 -8.30 20.31 2.72
CA GLU A 357 -8.93 21.17 3.73
C GLU A 357 -8.46 22.61 3.58
N CYS A 358 -9.36 23.55 3.85
CA CYS A 358 -9.11 24.99 3.81
C CYS A 358 -9.76 25.64 5.03
N ASP A 359 -9.08 26.62 5.63
CA ASP A 359 -9.61 27.46 6.71
C ASP A 359 -9.12 28.91 6.57
N GLU A 360 -9.52 29.78 7.51
CA GLU A 360 -9.13 31.19 7.51
C GLU A 360 -7.61 31.37 7.72
N LYS A 361 -6.95 30.43 8.41
CA LYS A 361 -5.52 30.51 8.74
C LYS A 361 -4.62 30.01 7.59
N GLY A 362 -5.15 29.17 6.71
CA GLY A 362 -4.43 28.51 5.64
C GLY A 362 -3.90 27.14 6.06
N ILE A 363 -4.47 26.07 5.49
CA ILE A 363 -4.06 24.69 5.77
C ILE A 363 -3.09 24.21 4.70
N LYS A 364 -1.98 23.60 5.13
CA LYS A 364 -0.97 23.01 4.24
C LYS A 364 -1.36 21.58 3.86
N SER A 365 -1.46 21.34 2.56
CA SER A 365 -1.77 20.02 1.98
C SER A 365 -0.69 19.58 1.01
N ALA A 366 -0.39 18.28 0.98
CA ALA A 366 0.59 17.69 0.08
C ALA A 366 -0.12 16.92 -1.04
N LEU A 367 0.05 17.38 -2.29
CA LEU A 367 -0.52 16.73 -3.48
C LEU A 367 0.56 15.88 -4.14
N LYS A 368 0.32 14.58 -4.28
CA LYS A 368 1.24 13.65 -4.94
C LYS A 368 0.84 13.43 -6.38
N LEU A 369 1.78 13.69 -7.29
CA LEU A 369 1.58 13.73 -8.73
C LEU A 369 2.58 12.81 -9.43
N SER A 370 2.22 12.34 -10.61
CA SER A 370 3.10 11.54 -11.48
C SER A 370 3.33 12.28 -12.79
N PHE A 371 4.60 12.44 -13.17
CA PHE A 371 4.98 13.19 -14.37
C PHE A 371 5.73 12.32 -15.36
N ARG A 372 5.48 12.55 -16.65
CA ARG A 372 6.15 11.86 -17.76
C ARG A 372 7.42 12.58 -18.22
N SER A 373 7.59 13.86 -17.93
CA SER A 373 8.72 14.70 -18.37
C SER A 373 9.43 15.39 -17.20
N ALA A 374 10.69 15.76 -17.41
CA ALA A 374 11.49 16.48 -16.42
C ALA A 374 11.02 17.94 -16.25
N ARG A 375 10.73 18.63 -17.35
CA ARG A 375 10.18 19.99 -17.32
C ARG A 375 8.69 19.91 -17.03
N VAL A 376 8.30 20.39 -15.86
CA VAL A 376 6.91 20.45 -15.41
C VAL A 376 6.49 21.91 -15.39
N TYR A 377 5.44 22.21 -16.16
CA TYR A 377 4.63 23.41 -16.06
C TYR A 377 3.18 22.96 -16.27
N GLN A 378 2.34 23.10 -15.26
CA GLN A 378 0.97 22.63 -15.29
C GLN A 378 0.05 23.62 -14.55
N LYS A 379 -1.11 23.90 -15.14
CA LYS A 379 -2.19 24.65 -14.50
C LYS A 379 -3.12 23.66 -13.81
N CYS A 380 -3.37 23.88 -12.52
CA CYS A 380 -4.33 23.13 -11.72
C CYS A 380 -5.58 23.97 -11.52
N ARG A 381 -6.74 23.34 -11.62
CA ARG A 381 -8.04 23.95 -11.33
C ARG A 381 -8.46 23.59 -9.92
N TYR A 382 -9.07 24.51 -9.20
CA TYR A 382 -9.69 24.23 -7.91
C TYR A 382 -11.08 24.83 -7.79
N SER A 383 -11.93 24.17 -7.01
CA SER A 383 -13.31 24.58 -6.70
C SER A 383 -13.57 24.48 -5.20
N CYS A 384 -14.26 25.48 -4.68
CA CYS A 384 -14.84 25.50 -3.34
C CYS A 384 -16.17 26.27 -3.41
N GLY A 385 -17.24 25.65 -2.92
CA GLY A 385 -18.58 26.18 -3.14
C GLY A 385 -18.90 26.34 -4.64
N ARG A 386 -19.27 27.55 -5.07
CA ARG A 386 -19.62 27.86 -6.48
C ARG A 386 -18.47 28.47 -7.30
N GLY A 387 -17.38 28.87 -6.65
CA GLY A 387 -16.25 29.50 -7.34
C GLY A 387 -15.29 28.47 -7.91
N THR A 388 -14.84 28.68 -9.16
CA THR A 388 -13.71 27.92 -9.73
C THR A 388 -12.56 28.87 -10.04
N SER A 389 -11.34 28.44 -9.76
CA SER A 389 -10.13 29.24 -9.97
C SER A 389 -8.96 28.32 -10.31
N THR A 390 -7.80 28.90 -10.63
CA THR A 390 -6.62 28.13 -11.07
C THR A 390 -5.36 28.60 -10.37
N PHE A 391 -4.44 27.67 -10.13
CA PHE A 391 -3.07 27.95 -9.71
C PHE A 391 -2.08 27.18 -10.58
N GLU A 392 -0.84 27.61 -10.59
CA GLU A 392 0.21 27.05 -11.43
C GLU A 392 1.24 26.29 -10.59
N ILE A 393 1.70 25.17 -11.16
CA ILE A 393 2.82 24.40 -10.62
C ILE A 393 3.93 24.27 -11.64
N ALA A 394 5.15 24.62 -11.23
CA ALA A 394 6.31 24.63 -12.13
C ALA A 394 7.61 24.19 -11.43
N ARG A 395 8.37 23.29 -12.07
CA ARG A 395 9.74 22.92 -11.70
C ARG A 395 10.38 22.02 -12.77
N ILE A 396 11.71 21.94 -12.79
CA ILE A 396 12.45 20.85 -13.42
C ILE A 396 12.69 19.73 -12.40
N LEU A 397 12.14 18.54 -12.63
CA LEU A 397 12.27 17.36 -11.80
C LEU A 397 13.55 16.57 -12.13
N LYS A 398 14.12 15.92 -11.11
CA LYS A 398 15.33 15.10 -11.28
C LYS A 398 14.96 13.71 -11.81
N PHE A 399 15.78 13.17 -12.70
CA PHE A 399 15.68 11.77 -13.09
C PHE A 399 16.23 10.88 -11.97
N THR A 400 15.49 9.84 -11.61
CA THR A 400 16.00 8.79 -10.72
C THR A 400 16.20 7.53 -11.55
N ARG A 401 17.46 7.21 -11.88
CA ARG A 401 17.78 5.85 -12.37
C ARG A 401 17.34 4.86 -11.30
N LYS A 402 16.70 3.75 -11.69
CA LYS A 402 16.69 2.55 -10.85
C LYS A 402 18.18 2.28 -10.57
N ARG A 403 18.63 2.43 -9.32
CA ARG A 403 19.95 1.91 -8.95
C ARG A 403 19.84 0.41 -9.16
N ALA A 404 20.44 -0.10 -10.24
CA ALA A 404 20.85 -1.48 -10.26
C ALA A 404 21.76 -1.64 -9.01
N PRO A 405 21.60 -2.72 -8.23
CA PRO A 405 22.53 -2.99 -7.15
C PRO A 405 23.96 -2.93 -7.70
N LEU A 406 24.82 -2.21 -6.99
CA LEU A 406 26.21 -1.96 -7.36
C LEU A 406 26.87 -3.30 -7.71
N GLN A 407 27.36 -3.43 -8.94
CA GLN A 407 28.32 -4.47 -9.31
C GLN A 407 29.61 -4.17 -8.55
N VAL A 408 29.82 -4.84 -7.41
CA VAL A 408 31.15 -4.90 -6.81
C VAL A 408 31.95 -5.86 -7.66
N GLY A 409 32.95 -5.31 -8.34
CA GLY A 409 33.72 -5.98 -9.37
C GLY A 409 34.37 -7.27 -8.88
N GLN A 410 34.21 -8.30 -9.70
CA GLN A 410 35.14 -9.42 -9.81
C GLN A 410 36.56 -8.86 -9.87
N ARG A 411 37.38 -9.10 -8.84
CA ARG A 411 38.83 -8.96 -8.96
C ARG A 411 39.26 -9.95 -10.04
N ARG A 412 39.51 -9.45 -11.25
CA ARG A 412 40.40 -10.11 -12.20
C ARG A 412 41.79 -10.04 -11.58
N ASN A 413 42.24 -11.12 -10.97
CA ASN A 413 43.67 -11.33 -10.79
C ASN A 413 44.22 -11.70 -12.18
N ASN A 414 45.06 -10.83 -12.71
CA ASN A 414 46.09 -11.18 -13.69
C ASN A 414 47.17 -12.00 -13.00
#